data_AF-A0A1K1PU34-F1
#
_entry.id   AF-A0A1K1PU34-F1
#
_cell.length_a   1.000
_cell.length_b   1.000
_cell.length_c   1.000
_cell.angle_alpha   90.00
_cell.angle_beta   90.00
_cell.angle_gamma   90.00
#
_symmetry.space_group_name_H-M   'P 1'
#
loop_
_entity.id
_entity.type
_entity.pdbx_description
1 polymer ?
#
loop_
_entity_poly.entity_id
_entity_poly.type
_entity_poly.pdbx_seq_one_letter_code
_entity_poly.pdbx_strand_id
1 'polypeptide(L)' 'MTKYGIWKTRYTQNVALVFEDWVRQNGVPVLFSTEYAALEYKHGEEMKVCNDNIEFEVRQIEVPE' A
#
# COMPACT_ATOMS: atom_id res chain seq x y z
N MET A 1 -4.35 -18.72 -1.70
CA MET A 1 -3.00 -18.35 -2.15
C MET A 1 -2.53 -17.11 -1.40
N THR A 2 -1.36 -17.17 -0.77
CA THR A 2 -0.73 -16.01 -0.12
C THR A 2 -0.28 -15.00 -1.17
N LYS A 3 -0.63 -13.73 -0.95
CA LYS A 3 -0.25 -12.57 -1.77
C LYS A 3 0.22 -11.45 -0.86
N TYR A 4 0.92 -10.48 -1.45
CA TYR A 4 1.38 -9.28 -0.77
C TYR A 4 0.79 -8.07 -1.47
N GLY A 5 0.32 -7.09 -0.70
CA GLY A 5 -0.17 -5.82 -1.22
C GLY A 5 0.47 -4.65 -0.49
N ILE A 6 0.25 -3.44 -0.99
CA ILE A 6 0.70 -2.21 -0.33
C ILE A 6 -0.52 -1.55 0.31
N TRP A 7 -0.51 -1.42 1.63
CA TRP A 7 -1.46 -0.64 2.39
C TRP A 7 -1.00 0.81 2.45
N LYS A 8 -1.90 1.74 2.22
CA LYS A 8 -1.64 3.17 2.24
C LYS A 8 -2.46 3.82 3.34
N THR A 9 -1.78 4.48 4.26
CA THR A 9 -2.39 5.30 5.31
C THR A 9 -2.16 6.76 4.99
N ARG A 10 -3.22 7.56 4.96
CA ARG A 10 -3.14 9.01 4.76
C ARG A 10 -3.73 9.72 5.98
N TYR A 11 -2.93 10.57 6.59
CA TYR A 11 -3.31 11.46 7.66
C TYR A 11 -3.77 12.82 7.10
N THR A 12 -4.78 13.41 7.71
CA THR A 12 -5.08 14.83 7.51
C THR A 12 -4.07 15.70 8.27
N GLN A 13 -3.90 16.96 7.89
CA GLN A 13 -2.89 17.86 8.47
C GLN A 13 -2.96 18.00 10.01
N ASN A 14 -4.14 17.78 10.60
CA ASN A 14 -4.35 17.81 12.05
C ASN A 14 -4.53 16.41 12.65
N VAL A 15 -4.26 15.35 11.87
CA VAL A 15 -4.38 13.92 12.22
C VAL A 15 -5.78 13.52 12.73
N ALA A 16 -6.79 14.39 12.57
CA ALA A 16 -8.15 14.16 13.04
C ALA A 16 -8.87 13.06 12.25
N LEU A 17 -8.46 12.85 11.01
CA LEU A 17 -8.95 11.80 10.11
C LEU A 17 -7.79 11.02 9.53
N VAL A 18 -7.97 9.70 9.50
CA VAL A 18 -7.08 8.71 8.89
C VAL A 18 -7.85 8.02 7.77
N PHE A 19 -7.27 7.99 6.59
CA PHE A 19 -7.81 7.25 5.44
C PHE A 19 -6.88 6.10 5.12
N GLU A 20 -7.43 4.89 5.11
CA GLU A 20 -6.67 3.68 4.84
C GLU A 20 -7.29 2.93 3.67
N ASP A 21 -6.48 2.55 2.69
CA ASP A 21 -6.89 1.68 1.59
C ASP A 21 -5.68 0.95 1.00
N TRP A 22 -5.94 -0.07 0.21
CA TRP A 22 -4.93 -0.69 -0.64
C TRP A 22 -4.50 0.28 -1.74
N VAL A 23 -3.22 0.25 -2.10
CA VAL A 23 -2.77 0.86 -3.36
C VAL A 23 -3.43 0.12 -4.52
N ARG A 24 -4.10 0.87 -5.39
CA ARG A 24 -4.88 0.35 -6.52
C ARG A 24 -4.33 0.83 -7.84
N GLN A 25 -4.39 -0.04 -8.85
CA GLN A 25 -4.22 0.33 -10.24
C GLN A 25 -5.52 0.00 -10.97
N ASN A 26 -6.10 0.99 -11.66
CA ASN A 26 -7.39 0.85 -12.34
C ASN A 26 -8.52 0.34 -11.43
N GLY A 27 -8.54 0.76 -10.16
CA GLY A 27 -9.55 0.39 -9.18
C GLY A 27 -9.33 -0.95 -8.47
N VAL A 28 -8.36 -1.75 -8.91
CA VAL A 28 -8.04 -3.07 -8.33
C VAL A 28 -6.79 -2.99 -7.45
N PRO A 29 -6.78 -3.60 -6.25
CA PRO A 29 -5.57 -3.67 -5.43
C PRO A 29 -4.39 -4.29 -6.18
N VAL A 30 -3.22 -3.67 -6.06
CA VAL A 30 -2.00 -4.22 -6.64
C VAL A 30 -1.48 -5.32 -5.72
N LEU A 31 -1.43 -6.55 -6.23
CA LEU A 31 -1.02 -7.73 -5.48
C LEU A 31 0.19 -8.41 -6.12
N PHE A 32 1.08 -8.92 -5.27
CA PHE A 32 2.33 -9.56 -5.63
C PHE A 32 2.38 -10.98 -5.08
N SER A 33 3.10 -11.86 -5.78
CA SER A 33 3.33 -13.23 -5.31
C SER A 33 4.45 -13.33 -4.27
N THR A 34 5.32 -12.31 -4.14
CA THR A 34 6.42 -12.29 -3.18
C THR A 34 6.45 -10.96 -2.43
N GLU A 35 6.94 -10.99 -1.19
CA GLU A 35 7.12 -9.79 -0.37
C GLU A 35 8.13 -8.83 -1.00
N TYR A 36 9.21 -9.36 -1.57
CA TYR A 36 10.26 -8.56 -2.22
C TYR A 36 9.70 -7.69 -3.34
N ALA A 37 8.87 -8.25 -4.23
CA ALA A 37 8.26 -7.49 -5.32
C ALA A 37 7.31 -6.39 -4.78
N ALA A 38 6.60 -6.67 -3.67
CA ALA A 38 5.78 -5.67 -3.01
C ALA A 38 6.62 -4.55 -2.37
N LEU A 39 7.79 -4.87 -1.80
CA LEU A 39 8.73 -3.89 -1.24
C LEU A 39 9.34 -2.99 -2.32
N GLU A 40 9.74 -3.55 -3.46
CA GLU A 40 10.23 -2.78 -4.60
C GLU A 40 9.16 -1.79 -5.10
N TYR A 41 7.92 -2.28 -5.23
CA TYR A 41 6.80 -1.41 -5.63
C TYR A 41 6.51 -0.35 -4.56
N LYS A 42 6.49 -0.71 -3.28
CA LYS A 42 6.31 0.22 -2.15
C LYS A 42 7.33 1.35 -2.22
N HIS A 43 8.60 1.02 -2.43
CA HIS A 43 9.66 2.02 -2.55
C HIS A 43 9.40 2.99 -3.71
N GLY A 44 8.94 2.47 -4.86
CA GLY A 44 8.53 3.31 -6.00
C GLY A 44 7.37 4.25 -5.68
N GLU A 45 6.38 3.81 -4.91
CA GLU A 45 5.26 4.66 -4.47
C GLU A 45 5.70 5.72 -3.46
N GLU A 46 6.55 5.35 -2.51
CA GLU A 46 7.17 6.28 -1.55
C GLU A 46 7.95 7.39 -2.27
N MET A 47 8.74 7.05 -3.30
CA MET A 47 9.49 8.04 -4.08
C MET A 47 8.60 8.97 -4.91
N LYS A 48 7.42 8.52 -5.35
CA LYS A 48 6.44 9.37 -6.06
C LYS A 48 5.72 10.32 -5.11
N VAL A 49 5.53 9.91 -3.85
CA VAL A 49 4.73 10.62 -2.87
C VAL A 49 5.67 11.25 -1.83
N CYS A 50 6.11 12.47 -2.11
CA CYS A 50 6.87 13.28 -1.17
C CYS A 50 5.92 13.99 -0.17
N ASN A 51 5.25 13.21 0.69
CA ASN A 51 4.32 13.75 1.68
C ASN A 51 4.42 12.98 3.00
N ASP A 52 4.83 13.68 4.06
CA ASP A 52 5.01 13.14 5.41
C ASP A 52 3.71 12.65 6.06
N ASN A 53 2.55 13.02 5.51
CA ASN A 53 1.25 12.56 5.99
C ASN A 53 0.77 11.29 5.29
N ILE A 54 1.62 10.62 4.52
CA ILE A 54 1.28 9.37 3.83
C ILE A 54 2.32 8.32 4.18
N GLU A 55 1.83 7.18 4.67
CA GLU A 55 2.64 6.02 4.98
C GLU A 55 2.23 4.85 4.09
N PHE A 56 3.21 4.02 3.74
CA PHE A 56 3.01 2.81 2.96
C PHE A 56 3.57 1.60 3.71
N GLU A 57 2.83 0.51 3.72
CA GLU A 57 3.20 -0.74 4.37
C GLU A 57 2.98 -1.91 3.42
N VAL A 58 3.91 -2.88 3.40
CA VAL A 58 3.63 -4.17 2.76
C VAL A 58 2.83 -5.03 3.73
N ARG A 59 1.73 -5.61 3.26
CA ARG A 59 0.88 -6.52 4.05
C ARG A 59 0.63 -7.81 3.29
N GLN A 60 0.68 -8.93 4.01
CA GLN A 60 0.30 -10.24 3.50
C GLN A 60 -1.23 -10.39 3.51
N ILE A 61 -1.77 -11.00 2.47
CA ILE A 61 -3.20 -11.29 2.29
C ILE A 61 -3.35 -12.75 1.86
N GLU A 62 -4.33 -13.44 2.45
CA GLU A 62 -4.79 -14.74 1.96
C GLU A 62 -5.94 -14.53 0.97
N VAL A 63 -5.73 -14.90 -0.30
CA VAL A 63 -6.75 -14.80 -1.34
C VAL A 63 -7.35 -16.19 -1.61
N PRO A 64 -8.68 -16.36 -1.61
CA PRO A 64 -9.30 -17.64 -1.99
C PRO A 64 -8.96 -17.98 -3.45
N GLU A 65 -8.83 -19.28 -3.74
CA GLU A 65 -8.53 -19.80 -5.09
C GLU A 65 -9.64 -19.55 -6.10
#